data_AF-A0A2S4PIA7-F1
#
_entry.id   AF-A0A2S4PIA7-F1
#
_cell.length_a   1.000
_cell.length_b   1.000
_cell.length_c   1.000
_cell.angle_alpha   90.00
_cell.angle_beta   90.00
_cell.angle_gamma   90.00
#
_symmetry.space_group_name_H-M   'P 1'
#
loop_
_entity.id
_entity.type
_entity.pdbx_description
1 polymer ?
#
loop_
_entity_poly.entity_id
_entity_poly.type
_entity_poly.pdbx_seq_one_letter_code
_entity_poly.pdbx_strand_id
1 'polypeptide(L)'
;NSYPEYARPDNGVRWGSERFMFDNRWVVPYNPYLTKKYKAHINVEIAGGVRAIKYLAKYVYKGSDRATLQVPGQHDEIDMTLQGRYIGPVQAIWRLMAYATHEEKPAVMQLPYHLAGRHRVAFSSNMTEQQIEMAVQSQSSAFIDWMKYNDAHADGRDLLYSDFPMHYTYVKNRGWHMRKKGHTIGRLPVAVPRQGEHFYLRSLLTVKRGARSYRDLYTVNGIYYATPSAACRAMGLTFDDSEWISLFNEIKDTATAYSLRNQFAVILSNSEVLDPQNIWELFKDNFSDD
;
A
#
# COMPACT_ATOMS: atom_id res chain seq x y z
N ASN A 1 -21.99 19.42 0.05
CA ASN A 1 -21.39 19.18 -1.30
C ASN A 1 -21.05 20.50 -2.01
N SER A 2 -20.65 21.54 -1.29
CA SER A 2 -20.26 22.83 -1.86
C SER A 2 -18.85 23.18 -1.40
N TYR A 3 -18.16 23.98 -2.21
CA TYR A 3 -16.93 24.67 -1.79
C TYR A 3 -17.21 25.46 -0.51
N PRO A 4 -16.21 25.62 0.39
CA PRO A 4 -16.39 26.45 1.57
C PRO A 4 -16.82 27.87 1.17
N GLU A 5 -17.91 28.37 1.75
CA GLU A 5 -18.26 29.78 1.64
C GLU A 5 -17.37 30.57 2.59
N TYR A 6 -16.44 31.37 2.04
CA TYR A 6 -15.59 32.22 2.86
C TYR A 6 -16.44 33.31 3.52
N ALA A 7 -16.21 33.52 4.82
CA ALA A 7 -16.74 34.69 5.50
C ALA A 7 -16.15 35.95 4.87
N ARG A 8 -17.02 36.80 4.32
CA ARG A 8 -16.66 38.10 3.72
C ARG A 8 -17.39 39.21 4.48
N PRO A 9 -17.02 39.48 5.75
CA PRO A 9 -17.65 40.54 6.53
C PRO A 9 -17.37 41.89 5.87
N ASP A 10 -18.39 42.72 5.69
CA ASP A 10 -18.21 44.10 5.21
C ASP A 10 -17.55 44.92 6.33
N ASN A 11 -16.36 45.46 6.08
CA ASN A 11 -15.65 46.30 7.06
C ASN A 11 -15.87 47.81 6.81
N GLY A 12 -16.75 48.16 5.87
CA GLY A 12 -17.10 49.53 5.51
C GLY A 12 -16.10 50.23 4.59
N VAL A 13 -14.95 49.60 4.28
CA VAL A 13 -13.93 50.23 3.44
C VAL A 13 -14.23 49.99 1.97
N ARG A 14 -14.29 51.07 1.19
CA ARG A 14 -14.59 51.03 -0.24
C ARG A 14 -13.51 51.74 -1.05
N TRP A 15 -13.23 51.23 -2.24
CA TRP A 15 -12.26 51.78 -3.19
C TRP A 15 -12.84 51.67 -4.60
N GLY A 16 -12.62 52.67 -5.46
CA GLY A 16 -13.14 52.58 -6.82
C GLY A 16 -13.18 53.92 -7.53
N SER A 17 -13.90 53.92 -8.65
CA SER A 17 -14.21 55.12 -9.44
C SER A 17 -15.73 55.32 -9.49
N GLU A 18 -16.18 56.43 -10.06
CA GLU A 18 -17.63 56.69 -10.26
C GLU A 18 -18.36 55.56 -11.02
N ARG A 19 -17.63 54.78 -11.83
CA ARG A 19 -18.20 53.65 -12.60
C ARG A 19 -18.36 52.38 -11.77
N PHE A 20 -17.50 52.16 -10.78
CA PHE A 20 -17.51 50.93 -9.99
C PHE A 20 -16.81 51.12 -8.65
N MET A 21 -17.52 50.80 -7.57
CA MET A 21 -17.02 50.80 -6.20
C MET A 21 -16.80 49.37 -5.72
N PHE A 22 -15.56 49.02 -5.44
CA PHE A 22 -15.15 47.80 -4.76
C PHE A 22 -15.27 48.01 -3.25
N ASP A 23 -15.51 46.92 -2.54
CA ASP A 23 -15.34 46.83 -1.09
C ASP A 23 -14.49 45.61 -0.73
N ASN A 24 -14.22 45.43 0.56
CA ASN A 24 -13.38 44.33 1.04
C ASN A 24 -13.93 42.92 0.75
N ARG A 25 -15.21 42.78 0.37
CA ARG A 25 -15.84 41.50 -0.01
C ARG A 25 -15.50 41.09 -1.45
N TRP A 26 -14.96 42.01 -2.25
CA TRP A 26 -14.43 41.72 -3.59
C TRP A 26 -13.00 41.21 -3.58
N VAL A 27 -12.31 41.32 -2.44
CA VAL A 27 -10.92 40.88 -2.28
C VAL A 27 -10.90 39.40 -1.89
N VAL A 28 -10.19 38.58 -2.67
CA VAL A 28 -9.94 37.18 -2.32
C VAL A 28 -9.08 37.14 -1.05
N PRO A 29 -9.45 36.38 0.00
CA PRO A 29 -8.62 36.21 1.18
C PRO A 29 -7.20 35.78 0.78
N TYR A 30 -6.20 36.49 1.30
CA TYR A 30 -4.80 36.20 1.03
C TYR A 30 -4.04 35.96 2.32
N ASN A 31 -2.93 35.22 2.23
CA ASN A 31 -2.02 35.01 3.35
C ASN A 31 -0.79 35.92 3.17
N PRO A 32 -0.62 36.98 3.99
CA PRO A 32 0.48 37.92 3.84
C PRO A 32 1.86 37.26 3.87
N TYR A 33 2.03 36.24 4.71
CA TYR A 33 3.28 35.49 4.80
C TYR A 33 3.58 34.75 3.49
N LEU A 34 2.61 34.03 2.92
CA LEU A 34 2.79 33.30 1.67
C LEU A 34 3.04 34.26 0.50
N THR A 35 2.24 35.32 0.37
CA THR A 35 2.42 36.32 -0.70
C THR A 35 3.80 36.96 -0.64
N LYS A 36 4.29 37.30 0.55
CA LYS A 36 5.64 37.86 0.74
C LYS A 36 6.75 36.84 0.47
N LYS A 37 6.58 35.60 0.97
CA LYS A 37 7.58 34.52 0.82
C LYS A 37 7.82 34.14 -0.64
N TYR A 38 6.75 34.06 -1.42
CA TYR A 38 6.82 33.59 -2.81
C TYR A 38 6.74 34.72 -3.85
N LYS A 39 6.55 35.98 -3.42
CA LYS A 39 6.37 37.15 -4.30
C LYS A 39 5.34 36.91 -5.41
N ALA A 40 4.22 36.28 -5.04
CA ALA A 40 3.15 35.90 -5.96
C ALA A 40 1.77 36.09 -5.32
N HIS A 41 0.75 36.32 -6.14
CA HIS A 41 -0.65 36.29 -5.69
C HIS A 41 -1.03 34.84 -5.39
N ILE A 42 -1.31 34.54 -4.11
CA ILE A 42 -1.60 33.19 -3.64
C ILE A 42 -3.01 33.17 -3.05
N ASN A 43 -3.87 32.36 -3.66
CA ASN A 43 -5.17 32.00 -3.11
C ASN A 43 -4.99 30.91 -2.05
N VAL A 44 -5.65 31.04 -0.90
CA VAL A 44 -5.59 30.06 0.19
C VAL A 44 -6.98 29.50 0.41
N GLU A 45 -7.12 28.19 0.19
CA GLU A 45 -8.40 27.49 0.32
C GLU A 45 -8.38 26.45 1.44
N ILE A 46 -9.48 26.39 2.21
CA ILE A 46 -9.67 25.36 3.24
C ILE A 46 -10.42 24.19 2.59
N ALA A 47 -9.69 23.14 2.23
CA ALA A 47 -10.27 21.91 1.69
C ALA A 47 -10.91 21.07 2.81
N GLY A 48 -12.23 21.19 2.98
CA GLY A 48 -13.02 20.36 3.88
C GLY A 48 -13.54 19.08 3.22
N GLY A 49 -13.29 17.92 3.85
CA GLY A 49 -13.91 16.65 3.49
C GLY A 49 -13.13 15.77 2.51
N VAL A 50 -13.49 14.47 2.50
CA VAL A 50 -12.76 13.41 1.77
C VAL A 50 -12.64 13.68 0.27
N ARG A 51 -13.66 14.30 -0.35
CA ARG A 51 -13.65 14.65 -1.78
C ARG A 51 -12.60 15.70 -2.13
N ALA A 52 -12.46 16.74 -1.30
CA ALA A 52 -11.49 17.81 -1.52
C ALA A 52 -10.05 17.30 -1.37
N ILE A 53 -9.79 16.46 -0.34
CA ILE A 53 -8.50 15.81 -0.15
C ILE A 53 -8.18 14.87 -1.32
N LYS A 54 -9.14 14.06 -1.77
CA LYS A 54 -8.97 13.19 -2.95
C LYS A 54 -8.67 14.01 -4.20
N TYR A 55 -9.30 15.16 -4.36
CA TYR A 55 -9.05 16.06 -5.48
C TYR A 55 -7.63 16.64 -5.42
N LEU A 56 -7.19 17.17 -4.28
CA LEU A 56 -5.84 17.71 -4.10
C LEU A 56 -4.77 16.63 -4.39
N ALA A 57 -4.91 15.46 -3.75
CA ALA A 57 -4.00 14.33 -3.97
C ALA A 57 -4.04 13.87 -5.43
N LYS A 58 -5.21 13.90 -6.10
CA LYS A 58 -5.31 13.57 -7.52
C LYS A 58 -4.38 14.44 -8.34
N TYR A 59 -4.27 15.76 -8.16
CA TYR A 59 -3.38 16.57 -9.01
C TYR A 59 -1.89 16.39 -8.70
N VAL A 60 -1.55 16.08 -7.45
CA VAL A 60 -0.15 15.78 -7.07
C VAL A 60 0.30 14.43 -7.64
N TYR A 61 -0.56 13.40 -7.59
CA TYR A 61 -0.23 12.04 -7.99
C TYR A 61 -0.71 11.65 -9.39
N LYS A 62 -1.55 12.47 -10.06
CA LYS A 62 -1.95 12.27 -11.46
C LYS A 62 -0.71 12.54 -12.30
N GLY A 63 -0.10 11.46 -12.77
CA GLY A 63 1.00 11.52 -13.71
C GLY A 63 0.60 12.22 -15.00
N SER A 64 1.61 12.62 -15.77
CA SER A 64 1.47 13.13 -17.13
C SER A 64 0.61 12.21 -18.00
N ASP A 65 -0.25 12.79 -18.84
CA ASP A 65 -1.07 12.04 -19.79
C ASP A 65 -0.18 11.22 -20.73
N ARG A 66 -0.62 10.01 -21.06
CA ARG A 66 0.10 9.12 -22.00
C ARG A 66 -0.49 9.29 -23.38
N ALA A 67 0.39 9.42 -24.37
CA ALA A 67 0.03 9.43 -25.78
C ALA A 67 0.69 8.23 -26.46
N THR A 68 -0.06 7.56 -27.30
CA THR A 68 0.47 6.53 -28.20
C THR A 68 0.61 7.17 -29.58
N LEU A 69 1.84 7.22 -30.09
CA LEU A 69 2.15 7.73 -31.40
C LEU A 69 2.40 6.54 -32.32
N GLN A 70 1.71 6.49 -33.45
CA GLN A 70 1.98 5.51 -34.49
C GLN A 70 3.11 6.03 -35.37
N VAL A 71 4.19 5.27 -35.51
CA VAL A 71 5.30 5.61 -36.42
C VAL A 71 5.01 4.96 -37.79
N PRO A 72 4.98 5.73 -38.90
CA PRO A 72 4.77 5.14 -40.22
C PRO A 72 6.00 4.33 -40.67
N GLY A 73 5.83 3.03 -40.92
CA GLY A 73 6.88 2.09 -41.37
C GLY A 73 6.42 0.63 -41.20
N GLN A 74 6.92 -0.31 -42.00
CA GLN A 74 6.36 -1.67 -42.22
C GLN A 74 5.82 -2.42 -40.99
N HIS A 75 4.55 -2.83 -41.08
CA HIS A 75 3.87 -4.06 -40.60
C HIS A 75 4.36 -4.78 -39.33
N ASP A 76 4.81 -4.07 -38.30
CA ASP A 76 4.97 -4.63 -36.96
C ASP A 76 4.12 -3.83 -35.96
N GLU A 77 2.96 -4.38 -35.58
CA GLU A 77 1.98 -3.74 -34.70
C GLU A 77 2.58 -3.35 -33.32
N ILE A 78 3.59 -4.09 -32.84
CA ILE A 78 4.22 -3.88 -31.54
C ILE A 78 5.29 -2.78 -31.64
N ASP A 79 6.14 -2.83 -32.67
CA ASP A 79 7.21 -1.84 -32.89
C ASP A 79 6.69 -0.49 -33.45
N MET A 80 5.49 -0.45 -34.03
CA MET A 80 4.90 0.75 -34.60
C MET A 80 4.26 1.71 -33.58
N THR A 81 4.26 1.41 -32.29
CA THR A 81 3.63 2.26 -31.26
C THR A 81 4.63 2.81 -30.25
N LEU A 82 4.96 4.11 -30.37
CA LEU A 82 5.73 4.82 -29.36
C LEU A 82 4.79 5.32 -28.26
N GLN A 83 4.93 4.75 -27.06
CA GLN A 83 4.19 5.25 -25.89
C GLN A 83 4.98 6.35 -25.18
N GLY A 84 4.55 7.59 -25.38
CA GLY A 84 5.12 8.78 -24.75
C GLY A 84 4.30 9.28 -23.57
N ARG A 85 4.89 10.17 -22.76
CA ARG A 85 4.16 11.01 -21.80
C ARG A 85 4.19 12.45 -22.28
N TYR A 86 3.04 13.11 -22.28
CA TYR A 86 2.97 14.54 -22.57
C TYR A 86 3.41 15.34 -21.33
N ILE A 87 4.55 16.00 -21.43
CA ILE A 87 5.14 16.79 -20.33
C ILE A 87 5.13 18.25 -20.77
N GLY A 88 4.48 19.12 -19.99
CA GLY A 88 4.48 20.55 -20.27
C GLY A 88 5.88 21.18 -20.10
N PRO A 89 6.17 22.33 -20.74
CA PRO A 89 7.50 22.94 -20.73
C PRO A 89 8.07 23.19 -19.31
N VAL A 90 7.24 23.65 -18.39
CA VAL A 90 7.63 23.89 -16.99
C VAL A 90 8.05 22.60 -16.29
N GLN A 91 7.27 21.52 -16.46
CA GLN A 91 7.59 20.21 -15.89
C GLN A 91 8.86 19.62 -16.53
N ALA A 92 9.07 19.85 -17.83
CA ALA A 92 10.27 19.42 -18.53
C ALA A 92 11.53 20.09 -17.96
N ILE A 93 11.52 21.41 -17.80
CA ILE A 93 12.63 22.16 -17.17
C ILE A 93 12.89 21.66 -15.75
N TRP A 94 11.84 21.48 -14.92
CA TRP A 94 11.99 20.95 -13.56
C TRP A 94 12.69 19.59 -13.53
N ARG A 95 12.33 18.69 -14.46
CA ARG A 95 12.94 17.36 -14.57
C ARG A 95 14.37 17.41 -15.08
N LEU A 96 14.65 18.23 -16.11
CA LEU A 96 16.00 18.42 -16.64
C LEU A 96 16.95 18.96 -15.57
N MET A 97 16.44 19.87 -14.72
CA MET A 97 17.18 20.44 -13.60
C MET A 97 17.18 19.55 -12.34
N ALA A 98 16.56 18.36 -12.39
CA ALA A 98 16.41 17.42 -11.27
C ALA A 98 15.80 18.04 -10.00
N TYR A 99 14.93 19.04 -10.15
CA TYR A 99 14.20 19.64 -9.03
C TYR A 99 13.07 18.74 -8.54
N ALA A 100 12.87 18.71 -7.22
CA ALA A 100 11.73 18.03 -6.62
C ALA A 100 10.42 18.67 -7.10
N THR A 101 9.49 17.87 -7.61
CA THR A 101 8.18 18.33 -8.09
C THR A 101 7.15 18.46 -6.97
N HIS A 102 7.36 17.74 -5.87
CA HIS A 102 6.59 17.80 -4.64
C HIS A 102 7.47 17.36 -3.48
N GLU A 103 7.09 17.78 -2.27
CA GLU A 103 7.70 17.33 -1.02
C GLU A 103 6.58 16.96 -0.06
N GLU A 104 6.73 15.84 0.64
CA GLU A 104 5.79 15.34 1.64
C GLU A 104 6.45 15.43 3.02
N LYS A 105 5.74 16.03 3.98
CA LYS A 105 6.19 16.08 5.37
C LYS A 105 5.09 15.53 6.30
N PRO A 106 5.34 14.39 6.98
CA PRO A 106 6.55 13.58 6.93
C PRO A 106 6.72 12.83 5.60
N ALA A 107 7.96 12.47 5.29
CA ALA A 107 8.27 11.70 4.07
C ALA A 107 7.61 10.32 4.12
N VAL A 108 7.15 9.82 2.97
CA VAL A 108 6.56 8.49 2.83
C VAL A 108 7.49 7.59 2.01
N MET A 109 7.78 6.40 2.50
CA MET A 109 8.53 5.36 1.77
C MET A 109 7.58 4.22 1.41
N GLN A 110 7.42 3.97 0.11
CA GLN A 110 6.77 2.75 -0.36
C GLN A 110 7.71 1.56 -0.09
N LEU A 111 7.22 0.59 0.68
CA LEU A 111 7.99 -0.56 1.11
C LEU A 111 7.68 -1.73 0.17
N PRO A 112 8.60 -2.09 -0.74
CA PRO A 112 8.39 -3.24 -1.59
C PRO A 112 8.32 -4.50 -0.72
N TYR A 113 7.56 -5.48 -1.18
CA TYR A 113 7.56 -6.84 -0.66
C TYR A 113 7.26 -7.79 -1.81
N HIS A 114 7.72 -9.03 -1.70
CA HIS A 114 7.57 -10.05 -2.73
C HIS A 114 7.79 -11.42 -2.12
N LEU A 115 7.26 -12.45 -2.78
CA LEU A 115 7.54 -13.84 -2.40
C LEU A 115 9.03 -14.16 -2.58
N ALA A 116 9.48 -15.24 -1.93
CA ALA A 116 10.83 -15.76 -2.08
C ALA A 116 11.15 -16.01 -3.57
N GLY A 117 12.33 -15.57 -4.02
CA GLY A 117 12.76 -15.68 -5.42
C GLY A 117 12.03 -14.77 -6.42
N ARG A 118 11.01 -14.00 -6.01
CA ARG A 118 10.23 -13.11 -6.90
C ARG A 118 10.60 -11.63 -6.78
N HIS A 119 11.81 -11.33 -6.32
CA HIS A 119 12.30 -9.96 -6.26
C HIS A 119 12.70 -9.48 -7.65
N ARG A 120 12.51 -8.19 -7.93
CA ARG A 120 12.87 -7.62 -9.22
C ARG A 120 14.38 -7.41 -9.30
N VAL A 121 15.00 -7.98 -10.33
CA VAL A 121 16.40 -7.73 -10.71
C VAL A 121 16.39 -6.92 -12.01
N ALA A 122 17.22 -5.89 -12.09
CA ALA A 122 17.39 -5.09 -13.30
C ALA A 122 18.82 -5.24 -13.83
N PHE A 123 18.96 -5.63 -15.09
CA PHE A 123 20.23 -5.76 -15.79
C PHE A 123 20.09 -5.19 -17.20
N SER A 124 21.23 -4.85 -17.82
CA SER A 124 21.25 -4.31 -19.16
C SER A 124 21.23 -5.42 -20.21
N SER A 125 20.63 -5.18 -21.36
CA SER A 125 20.51 -6.17 -22.45
C SER A 125 21.87 -6.55 -23.07
N ASN A 126 22.91 -5.77 -22.81
CA ASN A 126 24.28 -6.03 -23.28
C ASN A 126 25.13 -6.85 -22.29
N MET A 127 24.56 -7.32 -21.17
CA MET A 127 25.28 -8.15 -20.21
C MET A 127 25.37 -9.61 -20.68
N THR A 128 26.50 -10.26 -20.44
CA THR A 128 26.65 -11.71 -20.70
C THR A 128 25.88 -12.54 -19.69
N GLU A 129 25.61 -13.81 -19.99
CA GLU A 129 24.92 -14.73 -19.07
C GLU A 129 25.59 -14.78 -17.67
N GLN A 130 26.92 -14.85 -17.63
CA GLN A 130 27.68 -14.83 -16.37
C GLN A 130 27.48 -13.53 -15.59
N GLN A 131 27.43 -12.39 -16.28
CA GLN A 131 27.17 -11.09 -15.64
C GLN A 131 25.73 -10.97 -15.15
N ILE A 132 24.77 -11.54 -15.87
CA ILE A 132 23.37 -11.61 -15.46
C ILE A 132 23.24 -12.47 -14.20
N GLU A 133 23.89 -13.63 -14.16
CA GLU A 133 23.88 -14.50 -12.98
C GLU A 133 24.46 -13.78 -11.75
N MET A 134 25.61 -13.12 -11.91
CA MET A 134 26.18 -12.28 -10.84
C MET A 134 25.25 -11.12 -10.44
N ALA A 135 24.55 -10.50 -11.39
CA ALA A 135 23.60 -9.43 -11.11
C ALA A 135 22.37 -9.95 -10.32
N VAL A 136 21.87 -11.13 -10.66
CA VAL A 136 20.76 -11.78 -9.94
C VAL A 136 21.17 -12.14 -8.51
N GLN A 137 22.39 -12.62 -8.30
CA GLN A 137 22.87 -12.99 -6.96
C GLN A 137 23.22 -11.79 -6.09
N SER A 138 23.71 -10.70 -6.68
CA SER A 138 24.17 -9.51 -5.93
C SER A 138 23.06 -8.51 -5.62
N GLN A 139 21.98 -8.47 -6.41
CA GLN A 139 20.90 -7.52 -6.19
C GLN A 139 20.06 -7.92 -4.98
N SER A 140 19.64 -6.90 -4.24
CA SER A 140 18.74 -7.05 -3.11
C SER A 140 17.63 -6.01 -3.16
N SER A 141 16.66 -6.18 -2.27
CA SER A 141 15.55 -5.26 -2.10
C SER A 141 15.51 -4.79 -0.66
N ALA A 142 14.88 -3.64 -0.42
CA ALA A 142 14.64 -3.14 0.94
C ALA A 142 13.93 -4.19 1.83
N PHE A 143 13.13 -5.09 1.23
CA PHE A 143 12.46 -6.17 1.93
C PHE A 143 13.41 -7.27 2.39
N ILE A 144 14.27 -7.73 1.48
CA ILE A 144 15.29 -8.74 1.79
C ILE A 144 16.27 -8.17 2.81
N ASP A 145 16.71 -6.93 2.60
CA ASP A 145 17.66 -6.25 3.48
C ASP A 145 17.08 -5.99 4.87
N TRP A 146 15.76 -5.82 5.01
CA TRP A 146 15.11 -5.71 6.32
C TRP A 146 15.24 -7.02 7.11
N MET A 147 14.96 -8.16 6.46
CA MET A 147 15.12 -9.48 7.09
C MET A 147 16.58 -9.76 7.46
N LYS A 148 17.53 -9.48 6.54
CA LYS A 148 18.97 -9.58 6.81
C LYS A 148 19.40 -8.69 7.98
N TYR A 149 18.85 -7.47 8.06
CA TYR A 149 19.15 -6.55 9.15
C TYR A 149 18.69 -7.13 10.49
N ASN A 150 17.45 -7.62 10.56
CA ASN A 150 16.91 -8.26 11.77
C ASN A 150 17.64 -9.56 12.13
N ASP A 151 18.17 -10.29 11.15
CA ASP A 151 18.98 -11.48 11.44
C ASP A 151 20.29 -11.10 12.15
N ALA A 152 20.97 -10.07 11.64
CA ALA A 152 22.23 -9.57 12.18
C ALA A 152 22.08 -8.70 13.45
N HIS A 153 20.96 -8.01 13.64
CA HIS A 153 20.76 -7.04 14.72
C HIS A 153 19.45 -7.27 15.46
N ALA A 154 19.45 -7.04 16.77
CA ALA A 154 18.27 -7.25 17.62
C ALA A 154 17.41 -5.99 17.82
N ASP A 155 17.96 -4.81 17.56
CA ASP A 155 17.40 -3.48 17.88
C ASP A 155 16.17 -3.10 17.05
N GLY A 156 15.94 -3.76 15.92
CA GLY A 156 14.74 -3.56 15.08
C GLY A 156 13.71 -4.69 15.15
N ARG A 157 13.93 -5.72 15.99
CA ARG A 157 13.11 -6.95 15.99
C ARG A 157 11.73 -6.77 16.61
N ASP A 158 11.52 -5.71 17.37
CA ASP A 158 10.24 -5.30 17.93
C ASP A 158 9.39 -4.51 16.93
N LEU A 159 9.91 -4.14 15.76
CA LEU A 159 9.20 -3.33 14.78
C LEU A 159 8.53 -4.16 13.67
N LEU A 160 7.37 -3.71 13.22
CA LEU A 160 6.79 -4.16 11.96
C LEU A 160 7.60 -3.61 10.79
N TYR A 161 7.53 -4.28 9.64
CA TYR A 161 8.18 -3.78 8.43
C TYR A 161 7.69 -2.38 8.04
N SER A 162 6.40 -2.07 8.24
CA SER A 162 5.80 -0.74 8.00
C SER A 162 6.35 0.37 8.91
N ASP A 163 6.79 0.00 10.11
CA ASP A 163 7.21 0.94 11.15
C ASP A 163 8.73 1.16 11.08
N PHE A 164 9.45 0.23 10.45
CA PHE A 164 10.90 0.26 10.31
C PHE A 164 11.46 1.60 9.77
N PRO A 165 10.87 2.24 8.74
CA PRO A 165 11.37 3.53 8.22
C PRO A 165 11.26 4.71 9.20
N MET A 166 10.48 4.56 10.28
CA MET A 166 10.38 5.56 11.33
C MET A 166 11.71 5.69 12.08
N HIS A 167 12.41 4.57 12.28
CA HIS A 167 13.65 4.47 13.05
C HIS A 167 14.89 4.20 12.19
N TYR A 168 14.71 3.69 10.97
CA TYR A 168 15.80 3.30 10.09
C TYR A 168 15.69 4.01 8.73
N THR A 169 16.83 4.11 8.04
CA THR A 169 16.92 4.66 6.68
C THR A 169 17.52 3.61 5.75
N TYR A 170 16.92 3.43 4.59
CA TYR A 170 17.42 2.53 3.56
C TYR A 170 18.29 3.30 2.56
N VAL A 171 19.52 2.85 2.35
CA VAL A 171 20.40 3.36 1.31
C VAL A 171 20.76 2.23 0.36
N LYS A 172 20.53 2.44 -0.94
CA LYS A 172 20.85 1.47 -1.98
C LYS A 172 22.32 1.02 -1.85
N ASN A 173 22.56 -0.28 -1.93
CA ASN A 173 23.87 -0.96 -1.74
C ASN A 173 24.43 -0.93 -0.30
N ARG A 174 23.86 -0.15 0.63
CA ARG A 174 24.26 -0.14 2.06
C ARG A 174 23.21 -0.77 2.98
N GLY A 175 22.00 -1.00 2.49
CA GLY A 175 20.92 -1.57 3.27
C GLY A 175 20.36 -0.59 4.31
N TRP A 176 19.78 -1.17 5.37
CA TRP A 176 19.19 -0.42 6.48
C TRP A 176 20.23 -0.02 7.53
N HIS A 177 20.06 1.16 8.10
CA HIS A 177 20.84 1.66 9.24
C HIS A 177 20.00 2.61 10.08
N MET A 178 20.36 2.77 11.36
CA MET A 178 19.64 3.62 12.29
C MET A 178 19.59 5.07 11.79
N ARG A 179 18.39 5.65 11.83
CA ARG A 179 18.12 7.01 11.38
C ARG A 179 18.68 8.02 12.39
N LYS A 180 19.37 9.03 11.88
CA LYS A 180 19.93 10.13 12.70
C LYS A 180 18.97 11.32 12.89
N LYS A 181 18.06 11.57 11.93
CA LYS A 181 17.17 12.74 11.95
C LYS A 181 15.84 12.47 11.24
N GLY A 182 14.78 13.10 11.76
CA GLY A 182 13.42 13.07 11.20
C GLY A 182 12.75 11.71 11.40
N HIS A 183 11.63 11.51 10.70
CA HIS A 183 10.95 10.22 10.59
C HIS A 183 10.36 10.09 9.19
N THR A 184 10.19 8.84 8.75
CA THR A 184 9.55 8.48 7.48
C THR A 184 8.48 7.46 7.75
N ILE A 185 7.31 7.61 7.12
CA ILE A 185 6.22 6.65 7.23
C ILE A 185 6.43 5.56 6.18
N GLY A 186 6.52 4.31 6.61
CA GLY A 186 6.50 3.16 5.70
C GLY A 186 5.08 2.84 5.24
N ARG A 187 4.91 2.59 3.94
CA ARG A 187 3.62 2.16 3.36
C ARG A 187 3.82 0.92 2.53
N LEU A 188 3.15 -0.17 2.92
CA LEU A 188 3.05 -1.37 2.10
C LEU A 188 2.08 -1.12 0.93
N PRO A 189 2.49 -1.42 -0.32
CA PRO A 189 1.59 -1.45 -1.45
C PRO A 189 0.33 -2.27 -1.15
N VAL A 190 -0.82 -1.78 -1.65
CA VAL A 190 -2.10 -2.49 -1.52
C VAL A 190 -2.00 -3.83 -2.23
N ALA A 191 -2.44 -4.89 -1.56
CA ALA A 191 -2.71 -6.17 -2.18
C ALA A 191 -4.20 -6.48 -2.09
N VAL A 192 -4.71 -7.19 -3.10
CA VAL A 192 -6.10 -7.64 -3.19
C VAL A 192 -6.16 -9.17 -3.16
N PRO A 193 -7.23 -9.79 -2.63
CA PRO A 193 -7.30 -11.25 -2.47
C PRO A 193 -6.98 -12.07 -3.73
N ARG A 194 -7.36 -11.59 -4.92
CA ARG A 194 -7.04 -12.22 -6.21
C ARG A 194 -5.54 -12.41 -6.50
N GLN A 195 -4.66 -11.76 -5.74
CA GLN A 195 -3.20 -11.90 -5.85
C GLN A 195 -2.65 -13.08 -5.03
N GLY A 196 -3.51 -13.87 -4.38
CA GLY A 196 -3.15 -15.12 -3.72
C GLY A 196 -2.09 -14.94 -2.63
N GLU A 197 -1.02 -15.73 -2.68
CA GLU A 197 0.07 -15.70 -1.68
C GLU A 197 0.70 -14.32 -1.47
N HIS A 198 0.65 -13.43 -2.46
CA HIS A 198 1.11 -12.06 -2.30
C HIS A 198 0.21 -11.25 -1.35
N PHE A 199 -1.09 -11.48 -1.38
CA PHE A 199 -2.04 -10.87 -0.45
C PHE A 199 -1.80 -11.36 0.98
N TYR A 200 -1.67 -12.68 1.17
CA TYR A 200 -1.41 -13.26 2.49
C TYR A 200 -0.06 -12.84 3.05
N LEU A 201 0.99 -12.74 2.22
CA LEU A 201 2.28 -12.19 2.65
C LEU A 201 2.13 -10.76 3.17
N ARG A 202 1.35 -9.92 2.50
CA ARG A 202 1.07 -8.57 2.99
C ARG A 202 0.39 -8.60 4.37
N SER A 203 -0.56 -9.49 4.59
CA SER A 203 -1.25 -9.66 5.88
C SER A 203 -0.29 -10.13 6.98
N LEU A 204 0.64 -11.03 6.68
CA LEU A 204 1.70 -11.39 7.64
C LEU A 204 2.53 -10.17 8.03
N LEU A 205 2.90 -9.33 7.07
CA LEU A 205 3.72 -8.14 7.32
C LEU A 205 3.04 -7.06 8.16
N THR A 206 1.71 -7.11 8.34
CA THR A 206 1.00 -6.21 9.25
C THR A 206 1.01 -6.67 10.70
N VAL A 207 1.43 -7.92 10.98
CA VAL A 207 1.42 -8.49 12.34
C VAL A 207 2.77 -9.06 12.78
N LYS A 208 3.60 -9.54 11.85
CA LYS A 208 4.92 -10.11 12.12
C LYS A 208 5.97 -9.01 12.29
N ARG A 209 6.51 -8.93 13.50
CA ARG A 209 7.63 -8.04 13.86
C ARG A 209 8.96 -8.75 13.65
N GLY A 210 9.98 -7.99 13.27
CA GLY A 210 11.38 -8.43 13.35
C GLY A 210 11.77 -9.68 12.56
N ALA A 211 11.01 -10.06 11.53
CA ALA A 211 11.27 -11.31 10.85
C ALA A 211 12.67 -11.33 10.21
N ARG A 212 13.36 -12.45 10.35
CA ARG A 212 14.78 -12.64 9.96
C ARG A 212 14.95 -13.33 8.61
N SER A 213 13.89 -13.97 8.12
CA SER A 213 13.86 -14.65 6.82
C SER A 213 12.43 -14.94 6.40
N TYR A 214 12.24 -15.42 5.17
CA TYR A 214 10.96 -15.97 4.73
C TYR A 214 10.48 -17.12 5.63
N ARG A 215 11.40 -17.98 6.07
CA ARG A 215 11.08 -19.08 6.98
C ARG A 215 10.54 -18.56 8.31
N ASP A 216 11.17 -17.51 8.85
CA ASP A 216 10.76 -16.85 10.10
C ASP A 216 9.40 -16.16 9.94
N LEU A 217 9.16 -15.49 8.79
CA LEU A 217 7.86 -14.90 8.46
C LEU A 217 6.73 -15.94 8.46
N TYR A 218 6.99 -17.15 7.96
CA TYR A 218 6.00 -18.22 7.84
C TYR A 218 5.96 -19.14 9.06
N THR A 219 6.74 -18.88 10.10
CA THR A 219 6.75 -19.70 11.31
C THR A 219 5.77 -19.12 12.33
N VAL A 220 4.81 -19.92 12.80
CA VAL A 220 3.80 -19.53 13.80
C VAL A 220 3.91 -20.48 14.97
N ASN A 221 4.09 -19.95 16.18
CA ASN A 221 4.25 -20.73 17.41
C ASN A 221 5.30 -21.86 17.29
N GLY A 222 6.41 -21.60 16.59
CA GLY A 222 7.50 -22.56 16.36
C GLY A 222 7.27 -23.54 15.20
N ILE A 223 6.09 -23.55 14.58
CA ILE A 223 5.75 -24.43 13.45
C ILE A 223 5.94 -23.67 12.13
N TYR A 224 6.72 -24.24 11.22
CA TYR A 224 6.92 -23.68 9.88
C TYR A 224 5.80 -24.08 8.92
N TYR A 225 5.28 -23.10 8.19
CA TYR A 225 4.30 -23.31 7.12
C TYR A 225 4.91 -23.00 5.75
N ALA A 226 4.56 -23.80 4.73
CA ALA A 226 5.16 -23.70 3.40
C ALA A 226 4.73 -22.44 2.62
N THR A 227 3.57 -21.88 2.94
CA THR A 227 2.97 -20.75 2.22
C THR A 227 2.51 -19.64 3.18
N PRO A 228 2.54 -18.37 2.73
CA PRO A 228 1.94 -17.26 3.47
C PRO A 228 0.49 -17.51 3.89
N SER A 229 -0.34 -18.09 3.00
CA SER A 229 -1.74 -18.43 3.30
C SER A 229 -1.88 -19.38 4.50
N ALA A 230 -1.08 -20.45 4.53
CA ALA A 230 -1.10 -21.42 5.63
C ALA A 230 -0.62 -20.80 6.95
N ALA A 231 0.41 -19.94 6.91
CA ALA A 231 0.84 -19.18 8.08
C ALA A 231 -0.23 -18.19 8.57
N CYS A 232 -0.93 -17.49 7.66
CA CYS A 232 -2.03 -16.61 8.03
C CYS A 232 -3.17 -17.38 8.71
N ARG A 233 -3.54 -18.56 8.17
CA ARG A 233 -4.53 -19.44 8.79
C ARG A 233 -4.12 -19.85 10.21
N ALA A 234 -2.89 -20.32 10.37
CA ALA A 234 -2.36 -20.67 11.68
C ALA A 234 -2.30 -19.49 12.68
N MET A 235 -2.23 -18.25 12.19
CA MET A 235 -2.29 -17.03 13.01
C MET A 235 -3.73 -16.51 13.24
N GLY A 236 -4.76 -17.12 12.66
CA GLY A 236 -6.13 -16.61 12.71
C GLY A 236 -6.32 -15.29 11.95
N LEU A 237 -5.50 -15.04 10.91
CA LEU A 237 -5.59 -13.83 10.07
C LEU A 237 -6.51 -14.03 8.85
N THR A 238 -6.93 -15.27 8.61
CA THR A 238 -7.91 -15.60 7.58
C THR A 238 -9.17 -16.09 8.27
N PHE A 239 -10.31 -15.58 7.83
CA PHE A 239 -11.57 -16.23 8.08
C PHE A 239 -11.60 -17.51 7.24
N ASP A 240 -11.77 -18.67 7.88
CA ASP A 240 -12.07 -19.93 7.22
C ASP A 240 -12.94 -20.82 8.11
N ASP A 241 -13.37 -21.96 7.58
CA ASP A 241 -14.28 -22.86 8.28
C ASP A 241 -13.58 -23.78 9.30
N SER A 242 -12.29 -23.56 9.59
CA SER A 242 -11.52 -24.44 10.48
C SER A 242 -12.02 -24.42 11.92
N GLU A 243 -12.59 -23.30 12.38
CA GLU A 243 -13.23 -23.20 13.70
C GLU A 243 -14.46 -24.11 13.78
N TRP A 244 -15.27 -24.14 12.72
CA TRP A 244 -16.45 -25.02 12.63
C TRP A 244 -16.06 -26.50 12.55
N ILE A 245 -15.03 -26.82 11.75
CA ILE A 245 -14.51 -28.19 11.66
C ILE A 245 -13.92 -28.65 13.01
N SER A 246 -13.23 -27.77 13.73
CA SER A 246 -12.66 -28.09 15.04
C SER A 246 -13.77 -28.32 16.08
N LEU A 247 -14.78 -27.44 16.10
CA LEU A 247 -15.96 -27.58 16.95
C LEU A 247 -16.63 -28.95 16.73
N PHE A 248 -16.95 -29.31 15.50
CA PHE A 248 -17.60 -30.59 15.22
C PHE A 248 -16.72 -31.80 15.56
N ASN A 249 -15.40 -31.73 15.35
CA ASN A 249 -14.52 -32.80 15.80
C ASN A 249 -14.49 -32.98 17.32
N GLU A 250 -14.70 -31.90 18.10
CA GLU A 250 -14.77 -31.97 19.56
C GLU A 250 -16.08 -32.61 20.06
N ILE A 251 -17.21 -32.31 19.40
CA ILE A 251 -18.54 -32.69 19.90
C ILE A 251 -19.14 -33.92 19.21
N LYS A 252 -18.64 -34.37 18.06
CA LYS A 252 -19.27 -35.44 17.26
C LYS A 252 -19.41 -36.78 17.99
N ASP A 253 -18.50 -37.08 18.91
CA ASP A 253 -18.46 -38.36 19.62
C ASP A 253 -19.28 -38.35 20.92
N THR A 254 -19.78 -37.18 21.33
CA THR A 254 -20.49 -36.98 22.62
C THR A 254 -21.90 -36.43 22.46
N ALA A 255 -22.18 -35.70 21.37
CA ALA A 255 -23.49 -35.15 21.06
C ALA A 255 -24.34 -36.14 20.25
N THR A 256 -25.67 -36.01 20.37
CA THR A 256 -26.61 -36.74 19.51
C THR A 256 -26.63 -36.15 18.10
N ALA A 257 -27.01 -36.93 17.08
CA ALA A 257 -27.09 -36.40 15.71
C ALA A 257 -28.07 -35.23 15.60
N TYR A 258 -29.17 -35.25 16.36
CA TYR A 258 -30.09 -34.10 16.46
C TYR A 258 -29.38 -32.84 16.96
N SER A 259 -28.59 -32.94 18.03
CA SER A 259 -27.86 -31.81 18.59
C SER A 259 -26.82 -31.28 17.59
N LEU A 260 -26.14 -32.16 16.87
CA LEU A 260 -25.17 -31.80 15.84
C LEU A 260 -25.84 -31.07 14.66
N ARG A 261 -26.97 -31.58 14.16
CA ARG A 261 -27.78 -30.91 13.11
C ARG A 261 -28.26 -29.53 13.56
N ASN A 262 -28.72 -29.40 14.81
CA ASN A 262 -29.16 -28.11 15.35
C ASN A 262 -27.99 -27.13 15.46
N GLN A 263 -26.83 -27.58 15.96
CA GLN A 263 -25.62 -26.76 16.02
C GLN A 263 -25.19 -26.29 14.61
N PHE A 264 -25.26 -27.18 13.61
CA PHE A 264 -24.98 -26.83 12.22
C PHE A 264 -25.94 -25.75 11.69
N ALA A 265 -27.24 -25.87 11.95
CA ALA A 265 -28.23 -24.86 11.56
C ALA A 265 -28.00 -23.50 12.26
N VAL A 266 -27.58 -23.50 13.53
CA VAL A 266 -27.23 -22.29 14.27
C VAL A 266 -25.99 -21.60 13.67
N ILE A 267 -24.97 -22.37 13.30
CA ILE A 267 -23.76 -21.85 12.64
C ILE A 267 -24.13 -21.22 11.29
N LEU A 268 -24.90 -21.91 10.46
CA LEU A 268 -25.34 -21.41 9.15
C LEU A 268 -26.19 -20.12 9.24
N SER A 269 -26.97 -19.96 10.31
CA SER A 269 -27.85 -18.81 10.47
C SER A 269 -27.18 -17.59 11.12
N ASN A 270 -26.17 -17.79 11.97
CA ASN A 270 -25.60 -16.72 12.78
C ASN A 270 -24.13 -16.41 12.47
N SER A 271 -23.49 -17.16 11.57
CA SER A 271 -22.07 -17.03 11.25
C SER A 271 -21.82 -16.98 9.75
N GLU A 272 -20.66 -16.46 9.36
CA GLU A 272 -20.19 -16.57 7.98
C GLU A 272 -19.56 -17.97 7.81
N VAL A 273 -19.95 -18.72 6.78
CA VAL A 273 -19.41 -20.04 6.48
C VAL A 273 -19.03 -20.04 5.01
N LEU A 274 -17.76 -20.30 4.71
CA LEU A 274 -17.25 -20.20 3.33
C LEU A 274 -17.71 -21.37 2.46
N ASP A 275 -17.62 -22.58 3.00
CA ASP A 275 -17.98 -23.84 2.34
C ASP A 275 -18.79 -24.74 3.29
N PRO A 276 -20.09 -24.41 3.49
CA PRO A 276 -20.96 -25.21 4.32
C PRO A 276 -21.15 -26.64 3.79
N GLN A 277 -20.97 -26.85 2.48
CA GLN A 277 -21.06 -28.18 1.87
C GLN A 277 -19.90 -29.06 2.35
N ASN A 278 -18.67 -28.54 2.38
CA ASN A 278 -17.52 -29.30 2.86
C ASN A 278 -17.67 -29.71 4.34
N ILE A 279 -18.22 -28.83 5.19
CA ILE A 279 -18.52 -29.19 6.59
C ILE A 279 -19.58 -30.30 6.63
N TRP A 280 -20.64 -30.19 5.84
CA TRP A 280 -21.66 -31.23 5.75
C TRP A 280 -21.05 -32.57 5.32
N GLU A 281 -20.26 -32.62 4.25
CA GLU A 281 -19.64 -33.86 3.76
C GLU A 281 -18.72 -34.52 4.79
N LEU A 282 -18.02 -33.72 5.61
CA LEU A 282 -17.13 -34.23 6.67
C LEU A 282 -17.88 -34.88 7.84
N PHE A 283 -19.09 -34.41 8.16
CA PHE A 283 -19.81 -34.80 9.38
C PHE A 283 -21.20 -35.39 9.13
N LYS A 284 -21.65 -35.56 7.88
CA LYS A 284 -22.98 -36.07 7.53
C LYS A 284 -23.33 -37.42 8.18
N ASP A 285 -22.34 -38.29 8.36
CA ASP A 285 -22.51 -39.59 9.00
C ASP A 285 -22.75 -39.39 10.51
N ASN A 286 -22.01 -38.49 11.16
CA ASN A 286 -22.27 -38.09 12.56
C ASN A 286 -23.61 -37.34 12.73
N PHE A 287 -24.08 -36.70 11.66
CA PHE A 287 -25.39 -36.02 11.62
C PHE A 287 -26.54 -36.98 11.37
N SER A 288 -26.30 -38.28 11.30
CA SER A 288 -27.30 -39.33 11.13
C SER A 288 -27.24 -40.30 12.32
N ASP A 289 -28.38 -40.82 12.76
CA ASP A 289 -28.45 -41.79 13.88
C ASP A 289 -28.50 -43.25 13.36
N ASP A 290 -28.15 -43.48 12.09
CA ASP A 290 -28.25 -44.78 11.38
C ASP A 290 -26.89 -45.47 11.21
#